data_AF-A0A6A0AQP3-F1
#
_entry.id   AF-A0A6A0AQP3-F1
#
_cell.length_a   1.000
_cell.length_b   1.000
_cell.length_c   1.000
_cell.angle_alpha   90.00
_cell.angle_beta   90.00
_cell.angle_gamma   90.00
#
_symmetry.space_group_name_H-M   'P 1'
#
loop_
_entity.id
_entity.type
_entity.pdbx_description
1 polymer ?
#
loop_
_entity_poly.entity_id
_entity_poly.type
_entity_poly.pdbx_seq_one_letter_code
_entity_poly.pdbx_strand_id
1 'polypeptide(L)'
;MIAVICGVVSDFESRTLSLVRTVPEPGSPVDPAAVSVEAGLADVVTLQRRRQARISAHDEESFFLDTLSEYQWARDAAGLAQETLDGLIKPVIEVCEFYGTVPWQLTSREVDRYFAGPGKRAQSTIRAKIGKIDRYFAFLEQR
;
A
#
# COMPACT_ATOMS: atom_id res chain seq x y z
N MET A 1 31.00 16.28 -10.01
CA MET A 1 30.35 16.07 -11.32
C MET A 1 29.35 14.93 -11.10
N ILE A 2 28.08 15.26 -10.85
CA ILE A 2 27.05 14.29 -10.42
C ILE A 2 26.18 13.98 -11.63
N ALA A 3 26.11 12.71 -12.03
CA ALA A 3 25.25 12.24 -13.10
C ALA A 3 23.83 12.01 -12.56
N VAL A 4 22.88 12.79 -13.06
CA VAL A 4 21.44 12.58 -12.83
C VAL A 4 20.99 11.51 -13.82
N ILE A 5 20.63 10.33 -13.32
CA ILE A 5 19.99 9.28 -14.11
C ILE A 5 18.52 9.68 -14.25
N CYS A 6 18.18 10.27 -15.40
CA CYS A 6 16.81 10.56 -15.80
C CYS A 6 16.18 9.26 -16.32
N GLY A 7 15.33 8.62 -15.51
CA GLY A 7 14.54 7.47 -15.93
C GLY A 7 13.39 7.93 -16.82
N VAL A 8 13.47 7.63 -18.11
CA VAL A 8 12.34 7.71 -19.05
C VAL A 8 11.34 6.60 -18.72
N VAL A 9 10.16 6.97 -18.22
CA VAL A 9 9.00 6.06 -18.19
C VAL A 9 8.47 5.96 -19.62
N SER A 10 8.86 4.89 -20.31
CA SER A 10 8.24 4.51 -21.58
C SER A 10 6.84 3.94 -21.29
N ASP A 11 5.80 4.72 -21.57
CA ASP A 11 4.44 4.23 -21.70
C ASP A 11 4.33 3.48 -23.05
N PHE A 12 4.12 2.16 -23.01
CA PHE A 12 3.97 1.35 -24.21
C PHE A 12 2.97 0.22 -23.99
N GLU A 13 1.69 0.47 -24.29
CA GLU A 13 0.84 -0.38 -25.16
C GLU A 13 -0.59 0.18 -25.20
N SER A 14 -0.79 1.23 -26.02
CA SER A 14 -2.12 1.46 -26.61
C SER A 14 -2.34 0.40 -27.68
N ARG A 15 -2.93 -0.74 -27.32
CA ARG A 15 -3.43 -1.70 -28.31
C ARG A 15 -4.72 -1.16 -28.92
N THR A 16 -4.63 -0.76 -30.18
CA THR A 16 -5.75 -0.40 -31.03
C THR A 16 -6.65 -1.63 -31.22
N LEU A 17 -7.81 -1.66 -30.55
CA LEU A 17 -8.80 -2.69 -30.80
C LEU A 17 -9.52 -2.37 -32.12
N SER A 18 -9.18 -3.13 -33.16
CA SER A 18 -9.88 -3.09 -34.45
C SER A 18 -11.28 -3.68 -34.27
N LEU A 19 -12.30 -2.84 -34.39
CA LEU A 19 -13.69 -3.25 -34.40
C LEU A 19 -14.01 -3.83 -35.79
N VAL A 20 -13.99 -5.15 -35.91
CA VAL A 20 -14.46 -5.86 -37.11
C VAL A 20 -15.97 -5.64 -37.21
N ARG A 21 -16.40 -4.79 -38.15
CA ARG A 21 -17.81 -4.61 -38.50
C ARG A 21 -18.16 -5.54 -39.65
N THR A 22 -18.95 -6.57 -39.39
CA THR A 22 -19.66 -7.33 -40.41
C THR A 22 -21.16 -7.00 -40.36
N VAL A 23 -21.63 -6.32 -41.40
CA VAL A 23 -23.05 -6.15 -41.84
C VAL A 23 -23.41 -7.42 -42.67
N PRO A 24 -24.64 -7.99 -42.81
CA PRO A 24 -25.99 -7.34 -42.88
C PRO A 24 -27.25 -8.03 -42.25
N GLU A 25 -28.32 -7.21 -42.17
CA GLU A 25 -29.79 -7.44 -42.41
C GLU A 25 -30.74 -8.12 -41.38
N PRO A 26 -32.05 -7.72 -41.37
CA PRO A 26 -32.86 -7.60 -40.17
C PRO A 26 -33.91 -8.71 -39.99
N GLY A 27 -34.09 -9.10 -38.74
CA GLY A 27 -35.21 -9.93 -38.29
C GLY A 27 -35.09 -10.11 -36.80
N SER A 28 -35.71 -9.20 -36.04
CA SER A 28 -35.52 -9.00 -34.59
C SER A 28 -35.50 -10.29 -33.76
N PRO A 29 -34.44 -10.47 -32.95
CA PRO A 29 -34.56 -11.08 -31.65
C PRO A 29 -33.93 -10.16 -30.58
N VAL A 30 -34.26 -10.37 -29.31
CA VAL A 30 -33.62 -9.69 -28.18
C VAL A 30 -32.10 -9.82 -28.33
N ASP A 31 -31.43 -8.67 -28.51
CA ASP A 31 -30.06 -8.62 -28.99
C ASP A 31 -29.10 -9.23 -27.95
N PRO A 32 -28.50 -10.42 -28.19
CA PRO A 32 -27.54 -11.01 -27.26
C PRO A 32 -26.27 -10.15 -27.15
N ALA A 33 -26.07 -9.21 -28.08
CA ALA A 33 -25.03 -8.19 -28.00
C ALA A 33 -25.31 -7.16 -26.90
N ALA A 34 -26.57 -6.79 -26.62
CA ALA A 34 -26.88 -5.88 -25.52
C ALA A 34 -26.56 -6.51 -24.16
N VAL A 35 -26.93 -7.79 -23.97
CA VAL A 35 -26.61 -8.56 -22.77
C VAL A 35 -25.10 -8.80 -22.64
N SER A 36 -24.38 -9.02 -23.76
CA SER A 36 -22.93 -9.20 -23.77
C SER A 36 -22.15 -7.90 -23.54
N VAL A 37 -22.66 -6.75 -24.02
CA VAL A 37 -22.09 -5.43 -23.75
C VAL A 37 -22.30 -5.07 -22.29
N GLU A 38 -23.47 -5.31 -21.72
CA GLU A 38 -23.76 -5.03 -20.31
C GLU A 38 -22.97 -5.97 -19.37
N ALA A 39 -22.80 -7.24 -19.74
CA ALA A 39 -21.91 -8.17 -19.05
C ALA A 39 -20.42 -7.78 -19.19
N GLY A 40 -19.99 -7.30 -20.37
CA GLY A 40 -18.63 -6.81 -20.60
C GLY A 40 -18.34 -5.51 -19.85
N LEU A 41 -19.32 -4.60 -19.74
CA LEU A 41 -19.24 -3.39 -18.93
C LEU A 41 -19.17 -3.72 -17.45
N ALA A 42 -19.94 -4.71 -16.97
CA ALA A 42 -19.84 -5.19 -15.60
C ALA A 42 -18.43 -5.73 -15.29
N ASP A 43 -17.81 -6.49 -16.21
CA ASP A 43 -16.44 -6.99 -16.05
C ASP A 43 -15.42 -5.83 -15.99
N VAL A 44 -15.51 -4.85 -16.90
CA VAL A 44 -14.66 -3.64 -16.89
C VAL A 44 -14.80 -2.85 -15.58
N VAL A 45 -16.02 -2.68 -15.07
CA VAL A 45 -16.25 -1.99 -13.79
C VAL A 45 -15.63 -2.77 -12.63
N THR A 46 -15.71 -4.10 -12.62
CA THR A 46 -15.03 -4.91 -11.60
C THR A 46 -13.51 -4.81 -11.70
N LEU A 47 -12.95 -4.80 -12.91
CA LEU A 47 -11.51 -4.63 -13.15
C LEU A 47 -11.04 -3.22 -12.74
N GLN A 48 -11.79 -2.18 -13.08
CA GLN A 48 -11.51 -0.81 -12.67
C GLN A 48 -11.53 -0.67 -11.15
N ARG A 49 -12.53 -1.23 -10.47
CA ARG A 49 -12.58 -1.26 -8.99
C ARG A 49 -11.39 -2.01 -8.40
N ARG A 50 -11.02 -3.17 -8.95
CA ARG A 50 -9.82 -3.93 -8.51
C ARG A 50 -8.54 -3.13 -8.73
N ARG A 51 -8.41 -2.44 -9.87
CA ARG A 51 -7.26 -1.57 -10.16
C ARG A 51 -7.22 -0.40 -9.17
N GLN A 52 -8.34 0.27 -8.94
CA GLN A 52 -8.44 1.40 -8.01
C GLN A 52 -8.14 0.97 -6.57
N ALA A 53 -8.60 -0.22 -6.15
CA ALA A 53 -8.28 -0.78 -4.84
C ALA A 53 -6.78 -1.09 -4.70
N ARG A 54 -6.12 -1.60 -5.76
CA ARG A 54 -4.66 -1.81 -5.76
C ARG A 54 -3.88 -0.49 -5.71
N ILE A 55 -4.33 0.52 -6.45
CA ILE A 55 -3.75 1.87 -6.40
C ILE A 55 -3.91 2.43 -4.98
N SER A 56 -5.10 2.33 -4.39
CA SER A 56 -5.35 2.76 -3.01
C SER A 56 -4.44 2.06 -1.99
N ALA A 57 -4.24 0.75 -2.11
CA ALA A 57 -3.34 0.02 -1.21
C ALA A 57 -1.88 0.48 -1.38
N HIS A 58 -1.45 0.69 -2.62
CA HIS A 58 -0.11 1.21 -2.91
C HIS A 58 0.09 2.66 -2.43
N ASP A 59 -0.96 3.48 -2.53
CA ASP A 59 -0.97 4.85 -2.03
C ASP A 59 -0.83 4.86 -0.50
N GLU A 60 -1.51 3.94 0.20
CA GLU A 60 -1.38 3.76 1.66
C GLU A 60 0.03 3.31 2.06
N GLU A 61 0.62 2.35 1.33
CA GLU A 61 2.00 1.91 1.57
C GLU A 61 3.00 3.06 1.35
N SER A 62 2.82 3.85 0.29
CA SER A 62 3.66 5.00 -0.01
C SER A 62 3.57 6.05 1.09
N PHE A 63 2.34 6.37 1.51
CA PHE A 63 2.10 7.28 2.63
C PHE A 63 2.70 6.77 3.94
N PHE A 64 2.71 5.45 4.16
CA PHE A 64 3.37 4.86 5.32
C PHE A 64 4.88 5.13 5.30
N LEU A 65 5.54 4.91 4.17
CA LEU A 65 6.98 5.20 4.02
C LEU A 65 7.29 6.70 4.21
N ASP A 66 6.41 7.58 3.73
CA ASP A 66 6.55 9.02 3.96
C ASP A 66 6.46 9.37 5.45
N THR A 67 5.51 8.78 6.19
CA THR A 67 5.39 9.01 7.64
C THR A 67 6.59 8.50 8.44
N LEU A 68 7.21 7.39 8.02
CA LEU A 68 8.43 6.88 8.65
C LEU A 68 9.60 7.84 8.40
N SER A 69 9.72 8.33 7.17
CA SER A 69 10.76 9.29 6.79
C SER A 69 10.62 10.59 7.56
N GLU A 70 9.38 11.10 7.69
CA GLU A 70 9.10 12.30 8.49
C GLU A 70 9.40 12.09 9.98
N TYR A 71 9.04 10.93 10.53
CA TYR A 71 9.37 10.60 11.91
C TYR A 71 10.90 10.56 12.12
N GLN A 72 11.65 9.98 11.19
CA GLN A 72 13.11 9.98 11.26
C GLN A 72 13.67 11.40 11.18
N TRP A 73 13.16 12.27 10.30
CA TRP A 73 13.57 13.67 10.21
C TRP A 73 13.28 14.45 11.49
N ALA A 74 12.11 14.26 12.10
CA ALA A 74 11.76 14.90 13.36
C ALA A 74 12.72 14.49 14.51
N ARG A 75 13.21 13.25 14.50
CA ARG A 75 14.15 12.73 15.50
C ARG A 75 15.59 13.12 15.20
N ASP A 76 15.98 13.19 13.94
CA ASP A 76 17.28 13.72 13.50
C ASP A 76 17.41 15.20 13.89
N ALA A 77 16.37 16.00 13.64
CA ALA A 77 16.30 17.40 14.07
C ALA A 77 16.41 17.58 15.60
N ALA A 78 16.04 16.55 16.38
CA ALA A 78 16.20 16.51 17.83
C ALA A 78 17.60 16.03 18.28
N GLY A 79 18.52 15.75 17.36
CA GLY A 79 19.91 15.38 17.62
C GLY A 79 20.15 13.91 17.91
N LEU A 80 19.25 13.00 17.51
CA LEU A 80 19.49 11.56 17.63
C LEU A 80 20.46 11.07 16.55
N ALA A 81 21.38 10.18 16.92
CA ALA A 81 22.30 9.57 15.96
C ALA A 81 21.56 8.68 14.94
N GLN A 82 22.01 8.66 13.68
CA GLN A 82 21.39 7.92 12.58
C GLN A 82 21.18 6.42 12.88
N GLU A 83 22.17 5.74 13.47
CA GLU A 83 22.06 4.32 13.86
C GLU A 83 20.90 4.06 14.84
N THR A 84 20.55 5.07 15.63
CA THR A 84 19.41 5.01 16.55
C THR A 84 18.09 5.18 15.82
N LEU A 85 18.04 6.02 14.78
CA LEU A 85 16.83 6.29 13.99
C LEU A 85 16.29 5.03 13.31
N ASP A 86 17.15 4.26 12.65
CA ASP A 86 16.76 2.99 12.04
C ASP A 86 16.24 2.01 13.10
N GLY A 87 16.88 1.99 14.27
CA GLY A 87 16.46 1.21 15.41
C GLY A 87 15.10 1.63 16.00
N LEU A 88 14.63 2.86 15.76
CA LEU A 88 13.33 3.34 16.23
C LEU A 88 12.18 2.85 15.35
N ILE A 89 12.35 2.86 14.02
CA ILE A 89 11.30 2.47 13.07
C ILE A 89 11.23 0.97 12.83
N LYS A 90 12.33 0.25 13.04
CA LYS A 90 12.41 -1.20 12.79
C LYS A 90 11.28 -2.02 13.43
N PRO A 91 10.90 -1.83 14.70
CA PRO A 91 9.78 -2.57 15.30
C PRO A 91 8.42 -2.29 14.65
N VAL A 92 8.19 -1.08 14.12
CA VAL A 92 6.94 -0.72 13.43
C VAL A 92 6.87 -1.47 12.11
N ILE A 93 7.95 -1.40 11.31
CA ILE A 93 8.08 -2.12 10.04
C ILE A 93 7.89 -3.62 10.26
N GLU A 94 8.55 -4.21 11.26
CA GLU A 94 8.49 -5.64 11.54
C GLU A 94 7.07 -6.16 11.79
N VAL A 95 6.23 -5.40 12.50
CA VAL A 95 4.83 -5.78 12.78
C VAL A 95 3.95 -5.56 11.55
N CYS A 96 4.14 -4.44 10.83
CA CYS A 96 3.38 -4.10 9.63
C CYS A 96 3.66 -5.10 8.49
N GLU A 97 4.92 -5.45 8.25
CA GLU A 97 5.33 -6.49 7.29
C GLU A 97 4.75 -7.86 7.63
N PHE A 98 4.70 -8.22 8.93
CA PHE A 98 4.14 -9.51 9.35
C PHE A 98 2.65 -9.65 9.00
N TYR A 99 1.88 -8.56 9.17
CA TYR A 99 0.44 -8.56 8.86
C TYR A 99 0.13 -8.14 7.41
N GLY A 100 1.12 -7.67 6.65
CA GLY A 100 0.91 -7.16 5.29
C GLY A 100 -0.01 -5.95 5.27
N THR A 101 0.12 -5.08 6.27
CA THR A 101 -0.77 -3.93 6.47
C THR A 101 0.01 -2.72 6.97
N VAL A 102 -0.62 -1.55 6.92
CA VAL A 102 -0.06 -0.27 7.34
C VAL A 102 -0.45 0.07 8.79
N PRO A 103 0.25 0.99 9.47
CA PRO A 103 0.08 1.21 10.91
C PRO A 103 -1.34 1.56 11.38
N TRP A 104 -2.09 2.35 10.61
CA TRP A 104 -3.45 2.77 10.97
C TRP A 104 -4.54 1.71 10.72
N GLN A 105 -4.20 0.64 10.00
CA GLN A 105 -5.09 -0.52 9.84
C GLN A 105 -4.84 -1.58 10.93
N LEU A 106 -3.75 -1.45 11.68
CA LEU A 106 -3.33 -2.40 12.71
C LEU A 106 -4.23 -2.32 13.95
N THR A 107 -4.68 -3.48 14.44
CA THR A 107 -5.47 -3.53 15.67
C THR A 107 -4.61 -3.83 16.89
N SER A 108 -5.01 -3.32 18.07
CA SER A 108 -4.32 -3.63 19.34
C SER A 108 -4.22 -5.13 19.61
N ARG A 109 -5.25 -5.91 19.22
CA ARG A 109 -5.25 -7.38 19.37
C ARG A 109 -4.21 -8.07 18.49
N GLU A 110 -3.93 -7.53 17.31
CA GLU A 110 -2.90 -8.06 16.41
C GLU A 110 -1.50 -7.80 16.97
N VAL A 111 -1.24 -6.61 17.50
CA VAL A 111 0.02 -6.31 18.20
C VAL A 111 0.26 -7.30 19.34
N ASP A 112 -0.76 -7.51 20.19
CA ASP A 112 -0.67 -8.45 21.31
C ASP A 112 -0.42 -9.89 20.84
N ARG A 113 -1.13 -10.32 19.78
CA ARG A 113 -0.98 -11.66 19.20
C ARG A 113 0.40 -11.85 18.58
N TYR A 114 0.95 -10.82 17.93
CA TYR A 114 2.29 -10.85 17.36
C TYR A 114 3.34 -11.09 18.45
N PHE A 115 3.31 -10.32 19.53
CA PHE A 115 4.28 -10.48 20.63
C PHE A 115 4.06 -11.73 21.48
N ALA A 116 2.86 -12.31 21.45
CA ALA A 116 2.57 -13.62 22.06
C ALA A 116 3.10 -14.81 21.23
N GLY A 117 3.29 -14.64 19.92
CA GLY A 117 3.68 -15.71 19.00
C GLY A 117 4.98 -15.41 18.23
N PRO A 118 4.92 -15.02 16.95
CA PRO A 118 6.07 -14.87 16.07
C PRO A 118 7.08 -13.81 16.55
N GLY A 119 6.61 -12.76 17.21
CA GLY A 119 7.41 -11.69 17.80
C GLY A 119 7.88 -11.98 19.23
N LYS A 120 7.65 -13.18 19.77
CA LYS A 120 7.97 -13.52 21.16
C LYS A 120 9.47 -13.46 21.40
N ARG A 121 9.86 -12.68 22.41
CA ARG A 121 11.25 -12.45 22.85
C ARG A 121 11.30 -12.37 24.37
N ALA A 122 12.48 -12.07 24.93
CA ALA A 122 12.60 -11.71 26.34
C ALA A 122 11.69 -10.51 26.68
N GLN A 123 11.09 -10.51 27.88
CA GLN A 123 10.12 -9.49 28.31
C GLN A 123 10.67 -8.05 28.23
N SER A 124 11.95 -7.85 28.56
CA SER A 124 12.63 -6.55 28.44
C SER A 124 12.68 -6.06 26.98
N THR A 125 12.94 -6.96 26.04
CA THR A 125 12.96 -6.66 24.60
C THR A 125 11.56 -6.33 24.08
N ILE A 126 10.55 -7.09 24.50
CA ILE A 126 9.15 -6.83 24.11
C ILE A 126 8.74 -5.44 24.58
N ARG A 127 8.96 -5.11 25.86
CA ARG A 127 8.65 -3.79 26.41
C ARG A 127 9.37 -2.66 25.67
N ALA A 128 10.65 -2.86 25.33
CA ALA A 128 11.41 -1.88 24.55
C ALA A 128 10.85 -1.70 23.13
N LYS A 129 10.41 -2.77 22.46
CA LYS A 129 9.77 -2.68 21.14
C LYS A 129 8.42 -1.98 21.23
N ILE A 130 7.56 -2.36 22.17
CA ILE A 130 6.25 -1.71 22.38
C ILE A 130 6.44 -0.22 22.62
N GLY A 131 7.34 0.18 23.51
CA GLY A 131 7.58 1.60 23.77
C GLY A 131 8.12 2.40 22.58
N LYS A 132 8.76 1.74 21.60
CA LYS A 132 9.14 2.38 20.32
C LYS A 132 7.94 2.55 19.40
N ILE A 133 7.09 1.53 19.33
CA ILE A 133 5.84 1.55 18.55
C ILE A 133 4.92 2.64 19.10
N ASP A 134 4.71 2.70 20.43
CA ASP A 134 3.87 3.72 21.09
C ASP A 134 4.35 5.14 20.76
N ARG A 135 5.67 5.39 20.75
CA ARG A 135 6.22 6.71 20.42
C ARG A 135 6.02 7.11 18.97
N TYR A 136 5.99 6.14 18.05
CA TYR A 136 5.67 6.40 16.66
C TYR A 136 4.19 6.74 16.49
N PHE A 137 3.28 5.97 17.12
CA PHE A 137 1.85 6.30 17.10
C PHE A 137 1.54 7.64 17.78
N ALA A 138 2.18 7.95 18.90
CA ALA A 138 2.05 9.25 19.55
C ALA A 138 2.55 10.42 18.68
N PHE A 139 3.52 10.17 17.78
CA PHE A 139 3.94 11.16 16.79
C PHE A 139 2.88 11.35 15.69
N LEU A 140 2.27 10.25 15.20
CA LEU A 140 1.20 10.34 14.22
C LEU A 140 -0.03 11.10 14.74
N GLU A 141 -0.36 10.96 16.03
CA GLU A 141 -1.47 11.68 16.67
C GLU A 141 -1.25 13.20 16.78
N GLN A 142 -0.01 13.66 16.69
CA GLN A 142 0.35 15.08 16.84
C GLN A 142 0.45 15.83 15.51
N ARG A 143 0.40 15.11 14.39
CA ARG A 143 0.56 15.66 13.03
C ARG A 143 -0.80 15.97 12.40
#